data_AF-A0A9E6PPP7-F1
#
_entry.id   AF-A0A9E6PPP7-F1
#
_cell.length_a   1.000
_cell.length_b   1.000
_cell.length_c   1.000
_cell.angle_alpha   90.00
_cell.angle_beta   90.00
_cell.angle_gamma   90.00
#
_symmetry.space_group_name_H-M   'P 1'
#
loop_
_entity.id
_entity.type
_entity.pdbx_description
1 polymer ?
#
loop_
_entity_poly.entity_id
_entity_poly.type
_entity_poly.pdbx_seq_one_letter_code
_entity_poly.pdbx_strand_id
1 'polypeptide(L)'
;MNTAFILMAQYDGQAIIPLERICKDYFTHLTPDMFQRKVLAGHIKLPITRLEASQKSARGVHIADLAIYLDQQRDAARKECMQLNKALQAG
;
A
#
# COMPACT_ATOMS: atom_id res chain seq x y z
N MET A 1 4.12 11.38 11.93
CA MET A 1 4.03 9.99 12.45
C MET A 1 4.66 9.09 11.41
N ASN A 2 5.58 8.20 11.81
CA ASN A 2 6.26 7.31 10.88
C ASN A 2 5.40 6.06 10.64
N THR A 3 4.75 5.98 9.48
CA THR A 3 3.86 4.86 9.14
C THR A 3 4.61 3.52 9.18
N ALA A 4 5.90 3.49 8.83
CA ALA A 4 6.70 2.27 8.88
C ALA A 4 6.78 1.68 10.30
N PHE A 5 6.93 2.52 11.32
CA PHE A 5 7.01 2.04 12.71
C PHE A 5 5.71 1.37 13.17
N ILE A 6 4.56 1.94 12.79
CA ILE A 6 3.24 1.36 13.09
C ILE A 6 3.06 0.04 12.36
N LEU A 7 3.42 -0.02 11.07
CA LEU A 7 3.34 -1.26 10.30
C LEU A 7 4.24 -2.35 10.88
N MET A 8 5.45 -2.00 11.35
CA MET A 8 6.36 -2.97 11.98
C MET A 8 5.70 -3.61 13.20
N ALA A 9 5.03 -2.82 14.04
CA ALA A 9 4.29 -3.36 15.17
C ALA A 9 3.07 -4.20 14.74
N GLN A 10 2.30 -3.73 13.76
CA GLN A 10 1.11 -4.44 13.23
C GLN A 10 1.45 -5.80 12.61
N TYR A 11 2.62 -5.91 12.00
CA TYR A 11 3.07 -7.10 11.29
C TYR A 11 4.16 -7.87 12.03
N ASP A 12 4.33 -7.65 13.32
CA ASP A 12 5.26 -8.40 14.18
C ASP A 12 6.71 -8.41 13.64
N GLY A 13 7.15 -7.29 13.06
CA GLY A 13 8.50 -7.12 12.51
C GLY A 13 8.76 -7.86 11.19
N GLN A 14 7.73 -8.37 10.50
CA GLN A 14 7.90 -9.02 9.19
C GLN A 14 8.42 -8.03 8.14
N ALA A 15 9.53 -8.37 7.48
CA ALA A 15 10.11 -7.54 6.42
C ALA A 15 9.28 -7.57 5.12
N ILE A 16 8.75 -8.74 4.76
CA ILE A 16 7.90 -8.95 3.58
C ILE A 16 6.52 -9.39 4.05
N ILE A 17 5.49 -8.63 3.69
CA ILE A 17 4.11 -8.93 4.05
C ILE A 17 3.46 -9.71 2.89
N PRO A 18 2.86 -10.89 3.14
CA PRO A 18 2.18 -11.67 2.10
C PRO A 18 1.01 -10.90 1.47
N LEU A 19 0.77 -11.12 0.18
CA LEU A 19 -0.28 -10.41 -0.56
C LEU A 19 -1.68 -10.67 0.01
N GLU A 20 -1.93 -11.89 0.51
CA GLU A 20 -3.20 -12.25 1.17
C GLU A 20 -3.49 -11.34 2.35
N ARG A 21 -2.47 -11.05 3.16
CA ARG A 21 -2.60 -10.18 4.33
C ARG A 21 -2.77 -8.72 3.93
N ILE A 22 -2.03 -8.25 2.93
CA ILE A 22 -2.19 -6.89 2.38
C ILE A 22 -3.59 -6.68 1.80
N CYS A 23 -4.10 -7.64 1.04
CA CYS A 23 -5.46 -7.60 0.51
C CYS A 23 -6.48 -7.57 1.64
N LYS A 24 -6.34 -8.42 2.65
CA LYS A 24 -7.25 -8.43 3.80
C LYS A 24 -7.25 -7.10 4.57
N ASP A 25 -6.10 -6.47 4.75
CA ASP A 25 -5.97 -5.31 5.62
C ASP A 25 -6.26 -3.97 4.89
N TYR A 26 -5.81 -3.82 3.64
CA TYR A 26 -5.87 -2.54 2.91
C TYR A 26 -6.64 -2.59 1.59
N PHE A 27 -6.75 -3.75 0.95
CA PHE A 27 -7.42 -3.90 -0.35
C PHE A 27 -8.55 -4.92 -0.28
N THR A 28 -9.44 -4.76 0.71
CA THR A 28 -10.51 -5.71 1.07
C THR A 28 -11.45 -6.07 -0.08
N HIS A 29 -11.55 -5.20 -1.07
CA HIS A 29 -12.36 -5.36 -2.28
C HIS A 29 -11.65 -6.12 -3.41
N LEU A 30 -10.39 -6.52 -3.23
CA LEU A 30 -9.59 -7.23 -4.22
C LEU A 30 -9.15 -8.60 -3.70
N THR A 31 -9.23 -9.60 -4.57
CA THR A 31 -8.50 -10.86 -4.35
C THR A 31 -7.00 -10.65 -4.58
N PRO A 32 -6.11 -11.48 -4.03
CA PRO A 32 -4.66 -11.38 -4.25
C PRO A 32 -4.27 -11.42 -5.73
N ASP A 33 -4.96 -12.23 -6.55
CA ASP A 33 -4.73 -12.29 -8.01
C ASP A 33 -5.15 -10.99 -8.71
N MET A 34 -6.32 -10.43 -8.39
CA MET A 34 -6.75 -9.13 -8.91
C MET A 34 -5.80 -8.00 -8.50
N PHE A 35 -5.36 -8.01 -7.23
CA PHE A 35 -4.38 -7.07 -6.72
C PHE A 35 -3.07 -7.16 -7.50
N GLN A 36 -2.52 -8.38 -7.66
CA GLN A 36 -1.30 -8.59 -8.43
C GLN A 36 -1.45 -8.09 -9.87
N ARG A 37 -2.57 -8.39 -10.55
CA ARG A 37 -2.83 -7.90 -11.91
C ARG A 37 -2.86 -6.38 -11.97
N LYS A 38 -3.51 -5.71 -11.01
CA LYS A 38 -3.55 -4.24 -10.94
C LYS A 38 -2.19 -3.62 -10.69
N VAL A 39 -1.36 -4.24 -9.85
CA VAL A 39 0.03 -3.80 -9.64
C VAL A 39 0.83 -3.94 -10.93
N LEU A 40 0.77 -5.09 -11.59
CA LEU A 40 1.50 -5.35 -12.84
C LEU A 40 1.03 -4.47 -14.00
N ALA A 41 -0.25 -4.08 -14.01
CA ALA A 41 -0.79 -3.10 -14.96
C ALA A 41 -0.44 -1.64 -14.59
N GLY A 42 0.25 -1.39 -13.48
CA GLY A 42 0.61 -0.05 -13.02
C GLY A 42 -0.54 0.76 -12.41
N HIS A 43 -1.72 0.15 -12.22
CA HIS A 43 -2.88 0.80 -11.59
C HIS A 43 -2.69 1.00 -10.08
N ILE A 44 -1.95 0.09 -9.44
CA ILE A 44 -1.55 0.22 -8.04
C ILE A 44 -0.03 0.35 -8.02
N LYS A 45 0.46 1.51 -7.58
CA LYS A 45 1.89 1.83 -7.52
C LYS A 45 2.55 1.27 -6.26
N LEU A 46 2.37 -0.03 -6.01
CA LEU A 46 2.98 -0.75 -4.89
C LEU A 46 3.80 -1.93 -5.42
N PRO A 47 5.13 -1.96 -5.24
CA PRO A 47 5.98 -3.00 -5.80
C PRO A 47 5.73 -4.35 -5.12
N ILE A 48 5.71 -5.42 -5.91
CA ILE A 48 5.67 -6.80 -5.39
C ILE A 48 7.07 -7.37 -5.39
N THR A 49 7.59 -7.61 -4.20
CA THR A 49 8.87 -8.30 -3.98
C THR A 49 8.68 -9.79 -4.24
N ARG A 50 9.54 -10.34 -5.12
CA ARG A 50 9.62 -11.78 -5.41
C ARG A 50 11.02 -12.23 -5.01
N LEU A 51 11.11 -13.27 -4.19
CA LEU A 51 12.42 -13.79 -3.77
C LEU A 51 13.12 -14.55 -4.90
N GLU A 52 12.36 -15.21 -5.77
CA GLU A 52 12.89 -15.93 -6.93
C GLU A 52 12.00 -15.74 -8.17
N ALA A 53 12.54 -16.08 -9.35
CA ALA A 53 11.81 -16.05 -10.62
C ALA A 53 10.74 -17.17 -10.75
N SER A 54 10.62 -18.05 -9.75
CA SER A 54 9.67 -19.16 -9.75
C SER A 54 8.22 -18.68 -9.59
N GLN A 55 7.30 -19.33 -10.31
CA GLN A 55 5.86 -19.09 -10.13
C GLN A 55 5.38 -19.46 -8.72
N LYS A 56 6.07 -20.38 -8.03
CA LYS A 56 5.79 -20.78 -6.64
C LYS A 56 6.58 -19.99 -5.59
N SER A 57 7.44 -19.04 -6.01
CA SER A 57 8.17 -18.19 -5.07
C SER A 57 7.20 -17.45 -4.15
N ALA A 58 7.57 -17.32 -2.88
CA ALA A 58 6.91 -16.37 -1.99
C ALA A 58 6.90 -14.98 -2.62
N ARG A 59 5.74 -14.32 -2.57
CA ARG A 59 5.51 -12.96 -3.06
C ARG A 59 4.87 -12.15 -1.96
N GLY A 60 5.30 -10.91 -1.86
CA GLY A 60 4.76 -9.98 -0.88
C GLY A 60 5.18 -8.57 -1.21
N VAL A 61 4.96 -7.67 -0.27
CA VAL A 61 5.44 -6.29 -0.37
C VAL A 61 6.37 -6.03 0.80
N HIS A 62 7.50 -5.39 0.52
CA HIS A 62 8.40 -4.97 1.58
C HIS A 62 7.74 -3.88 2.44
N ILE A 63 7.89 -3.98 3.75
CA ILE A 63 7.18 -3.13 4.71
C ILE A 63 7.46 -1.63 4.51
N ALA A 64 8.68 -1.28 4.10
CA ALA A 64 9.04 0.11 3.79
C ALA A 64 8.29 0.64 2.56
N ASP A 65 8.09 -0.20 1.53
CA ASP A 65 7.36 0.19 0.33
C ASP A 65 5.87 0.39 0.64
N LEU A 66 5.29 -0.49 1.49
CA LEU A 66 3.94 -0.32 1.98
C LEU A 66 3.78 0.97 2.79
N ALA A 67 4.74 1.29 3.64
CA ALA A 67 4.74 2.53 4.41
C ALA A 67 4.74 3.76 3.50
N ILE A 68 5.65 3.80 2.52
CA ILE A 68 5.76 4.89 1.55
C ILE A 68 4.46 5.07 0.78
N TYR A 69 3.86 3.97 0.31
CA TYR A 69 2.59 4.02 -0.41
C TYR A 69 1.47 4.62 0.44
N LEU A 70 1.31 4.17 1.69
CA LEU A 70 0.27 4.68 2.59
C LEU A 70 0.49 6.15 2.95
N ASP A 71 1.74 6.58 3.17
CA ASP A 71 2.07 7.98 3.40
C ASP A 71 1.74 8.85 2.18
N GLN A 72 2.02 8.38 0.96
CA GLN A 72 1.64 9.08 -0.28
C GLN A 72 0.13 9.21 -0.44
N GLN A 73 -0.65 8.16 -0.15
CA GLN A 73 -2.12 8.23 -0.18
C GLN A 73 -2.64 9.24 0.86
N ARG A 74 -2.07 9.24 2.07
CA ARG A 74 -2.43 10.21 3.11
C ARG A 74 -2.15 11.64 2.68
N ASP A 75 -0.98 11.89 2.09
CA ASP A 75 -0.58 13.23 1.68
C ASP A 75 -1.42 13.74 0.50
N ALA A 76 -1.82 12.87 -0.43
CA ALA A 76 -2.77 13.20 -1.48
C ALA A 76 -4.14 13.60 -0.90
N ALA A 77 -4.69 12.79 0.01
CA ALA A 77 -5.96 13.08 0.65
C ALA A 77 -5.93 14.39 1.47
N ARG A 78 -4.80 14.68 2.14
CA ARG A 78 -4.60 15.96 2.85
C ARG A 78 -4.61 17.15 1.90
N LYS A 79 -3.93 17.05 0.75
CA LYS A 79 -3.91 18.12 -0.26
C LYS A 79 -5.30 18.37 -0.82
N GLU A 80 -6.03 17.32 -1.15
CA GLU A 80 -7.42 17.39 -1.63
C GLU A 80 -8.34 18.06 -0.60
N CYS A 81 -8.28 17.63 0.66
CA CYS A 81 -9.04 18.21 1.75
C CYS A 81 -8.75 19.72 1.93
N MET A 82 -7.48 20.13 1.85
CA MET A 82 -7.12 21.55 1.91
C MET A 82 -7.68 22.34 0.72
N GLN A 83 -7.68 21.77 -0.49
CA GLN A 83 -8.22 22.45 -1.68
C GLN A 83 -9.72 22.67 -1.57
N LEU A 84 -10.48 21.65 -1.15
CA LEU A 84 -11.92 21.75 -0.94
C LEU A 84 -12.29 22.82 0.09
N ASN A 85 -11.55 22.88 1.22
CA ASN A 85 -11.83 23.84 2.28
C ASN A 85 -11.37 25.28 1.94
N LYS A 86 -10.33 25.46 1.12
CA LYS A 86 -9.95 26.79 0.62
C LYS A 86 -11.00 27.37 -0.33
N ALA A 87 -11.60 26.54 -1.19
CA ALA A 87 -12.65 26.98 -2.10
C ALA A 87 -13.92 27.45 -1.37
N LEU A 88 -14.21 26.88 -0.19
CA LEU A 88 -15.36 27.28 0.65
C LEU A 88 -15.17 28.60 1.40
N GLN A 89 -13.94 29.11 1.52
CA GLN A 89 -13.62 30.36 2.23
C GLN A 89 -13.45 31.55 1.27
N ALA A 90 -13.57 31.33 -0.04
CA ALA A 90 -13.34 32.33 -1.09
C ALA A 90 -14.63 32.77 -1.82
N GLY A 91 -15.81 32.40 -1.29
CA GLY A 91 -17.13 32.85 -1.75
C GLY A 91 -17.91 33.46 -0.59
#